data_AF-A0A258TL87-F1
#
_entry.id   AF-A0A258TL87-F1
#
_cell.length_a   1.000
_cell.length_b   1.000
_cell.length_c   1.000
_cell.angle_alpha   90.00
_cell.angle_beta   90.00
_cell.angle_gamma   90.00
#
_symmetry.space_group_name_H-M   'P 1'
#
loop_
_entity.id
_entity.type
_entity.pdbx_description
1 polymer ?
#
loop_
_entity_poly.entity_id
_entity_poly.type
_entity_poly.pdbx_seq_one_letter_code
_entity_poly.pdbx_strand_id
1 'polypeptide(L)' 'MSASEIDVADEVMCTCSGTTRGQIYDLVMQGKDIDAISRWTGAKTGCGGCEWDIEVFVRALTELPSS' A
#
# COMPACT_ATOMS: atom_id res chain seq x y z
N MET A 1 7.61 16.18 21.77
CA MET A 1 7.21 15.21 20.73
C MET A 1 7.33 13.85 21.37
N SER A 2 6.22 13.36 21.93
CA SER A 2 6.19 12.09 22.66
C SER A 2 6.36 10.94 21.67
N ALA A 3 7.15 9.95 22.06
CA ALA A 3 7.40 8.73 21.31
C ALA A 3 6.18 7.80 21.34
N SER A 4 5.06 8.23 20.77
CA SER A 4 3.75 7.58 20.88
C SER A 4 3.00 7.64 19.54
N GLU A 5 2.69 6.46 19.02
CA GLU A 5 1.88 6.15 17.83
C GLU A 5 2.54 6.42 16.48
N ILE A 6 3.29 5.44 15.96
CA ILE A 6 3.47 5.32 14.52
C ILE A 6 2.10 4.97 13.96
N ASP A 7 1.48 5.90 13.23
CA ASP A 7 0.25 5.62 12.50
C ASP A 7 0.54 4.50 11.50
N VAL A 8 -0.26 3.44 11.55
CA VAL A 8 -0.14 2.31 10.63
C VAL A 8 -0.30 2.77 9.17
N ALA A 9 -1.01 3.88 8.93
CA ALA A 9 -1.13 4.51 7.62
C ALA A 9 0.20 5.11 7.11
N ASP A 10 1.08 5.56 8.00
CA ASP A 10 2.39 6.14 7.68
C ASP A 10 3.47 5.06 7.47
N GLU A 11 3.16 3.78 7.70
CA GLU A 11 4.07 2.67 7.43
C GLU A 11 4.48 2.65 5.95
N VAL A 12 5.77 2.83 5.68
CA VAL A 12 6.33 2.76 4.33
C VAL A 12 6.40 1.30 3.88
N MET A 13 5.57 0.93 2.92
CA MET A 13 5.55 -0.42 2.32
C MET A 13 6.53 -0.55 1.14
N CYS A 14 6.83 0.54 0.43
CA CYS A 14 7.87 0.55 -0.60
C CYS A 14 8.93 1.61 -0.29
N THR A 15 10.12 1.18 0.10
CA THR A 15 11.25 2.08 0.40
C THR A 15 11.77 2.83 -0.83
N CYS A 16 11.65 2.23 -2.02
CA CYS A 16 12.15 2.79 -3.27
C CYS A 16 11.30 4.00 -3.75
N SER A 17 9.99 3.97 -3.58
CA SER A 17 9.07 5.06 -3.96
C SER A 17 8.56 5.88 -2.77
N GLY A 18 8.76 5.42 -1.54
CA GLY A 18 8.17 6.02 -0.33
C GLY A 18 6.68 5.72 -0.18
N THR A 19 6.14 4.74 -0.91
CA THR A 19 4.71 4.42 -0.86
C THR A 19 4.33 3.87 0.52
N THR A 20 3.32 4.49 1.14
CA THR A 20 2.82 4.08 2.46
C THR A 20 1.61 3.17 2.38
N ARG A 21 1.33 2.48 3.49
CA ARG A 21 0.14 1.63 3.64
C ARG A 21 -1.16 2.42 3.48
N GLY A 22 -1.24 3.62 4.03
CA GLY A 22 -2.41 4.50 3.90
C GLY A 22 -2.68 4.88 2.44
N GLN A 23 -1.65 5.22 1.67
CA GLN A 23 -1.80 5.53 0.24
C GLN A 23 -2.37 4.35 -0.55
N ILE A 24 -1.90 3.13 -0.30
CA ILE A 24 -2.41 1.92 -0.96
C ILE A 24 -3.88 1.69 -0.57
N TYR A 25 -4.21 1.80 0.73
CA TYR A 25 -5.58 1.66 1.22
C TYR A 25 -6.53 2.64 0.53
N ASP A 26 -6.19 3.93 0.49
CA ASP A 26 -7.03 4.96 -0.11
C ASP A 26 -7.27 4.70 -1.60
N LEU A 27 -6.27 4.21 -2.33
CA LEU A 27 -6.41 3.87 -3.74
C LEU A 27 -7.31 2.64 -3.94
N VAL A 28 -7.19 1.61 -3.11
CA VAL A 28 -8.09 0.44 -3.16
C VAL A 28 -9.53 0.86 -2.85
N MET A 29 -9.76 1.72 -1.85
CA MET A 29 -11.09 2.26 -1.53
C MET A 29 -11.67 3.11 -2.67
N GLN A 30 -10.83 3.71 -3.50
CA GLN A 30 -11.24 4.39 -4.75
C GLN A 30 -11.45 3.43 -5.94
N GLY A 31 -11.45 2.11 -5.70
CA GLY A 31 -11.63 1.07 -6.71
C GLY A 31 -10.44 0.89 -7.65
N LYS A 32 -9.23 1.28 -7.24
CA LYS A 32 -8.01 1.05 -8.03
C LYS A 32 -7.51 -0.38 -7.80
N ASP A 33 -7.14 -1.04 -8.89
CA ASP A 33 -6.47 -2.34 -8.86
C ASP A 33 -4.95 -2.18 -8.64
N ILE A 34 -4.26 -3.31 -8.51
CA ILE A 34 -2.82 -3.37 -8.25
C ILE A 34 -1.99 -2.66 -9.33
N ASP A 35 -2.41 -2.75 -10.60
CA ASP A 35 -1.72 -2.14 -11.73
C ASP A 35 -1.89 -0.62 -11.71
N ALA A 36 -3.10 -0.13 -11.41
CA ALA A 36 -3.34 1.28 -11.22
C ALA A 36 -2.54 1.81 -10.01
N ILE A 37 -2.55 1.10 -8.87
CA ILE A 37 -1.77 1.48 -7.68
C ILE A 37 -0.28 1.63 -8.01
N SER A 38 0.29 0.68 -8.75
CA SER A 38 1.69 0.77 -9.21
C SER A 38 1.95 2.04 -10.03
N ARG A 39 1.06 2.39 -10.96
CA ARG A 39 1.20 3.62 -11.78
C ARG A 39 1.05 4.91 -10.98
N TRP A 40 0.17 4.94 -10.00
CA TRP A 40 -0.07 6.13 -9.16
C TRP A 40 1.05 6.38 -8.15
N THR A 41 1.66 5.32 -7.63
CA THR A 41 2.59 5.40 -6.51
C THR A 41 4.06 5.16 -6.89
N GLY A 42 4.31 4.57 -8.06
CA GLY A 42 5.63 4.09 -8.46
C GLY A 42 6.06 2.78 -7.80
N ALA A 43 5.27 2.21 -6.88
CA ALA A 43 5.56 0.93 -6.28
C ALA A 43 5.60 -0.19 -7.34
N LYS A 44 6.41 -1.23 -7.11
CA LYS A 44 6.61 -2.37 -8.05
C LYS A 44 7.27 -2.02 -9.39
N THR A 45 7.80 -0.81 -9.56
CA THR A 45 8.49 -0.40 -10.81
C THR A 45 10.02 -0.38 -10.71
N GLY A 46 10.56 -0.53 -9.49
CA GLY A 46 11.99 -0.42 -9.20
C GLY A 46 12.61 -1.71 -8.69
N CYS A 47 13.03 -1.70 -7.42
CA CYS A 47 13.81 -2.74 -6.78
C CYS A 47 13.11 -4.09 -6.55
N GLY A 48 11.78 -4.16 -6.76
CA GLY A 48 10.97 -5.36 -6.55
C GLY A 48 10.74 -5.81 -5.10
N GLY A 49 11.46 -5.23 -4.14
CA GLY A 49 11.45 -5.70 -2.74
C GLY A 49 10.11 -5.59 -2.00
N CYS A 50 9.18 -4.77 -2.48
CA CYS A 50 7.86 -4.56 -1.88
C CYS A 50 6.73 -5.31 -2.59
N GLU A 51 7.02 -6.03 -3.68
CA GLU A 51 5.97 -6.56 -4.57
C GLU A 51 5.03 -7.51 -3.84
N TRP A 52 5.60 -8.47 -3.11
CA TRP A 52 4.83 -9.49 -2.39
C TRP A 52 3.98 -8.88 -1.26
N ASP A 53 4.55 -7.98 -0.46
CA ASP A 53 3.83 -7.35 0.66
C ASP A 53 2.65 -6.51 0.18
N ILE A 54 2.83 -5.74 -0.90
CA ILE A 54 1.77 -4.93 -1.50
C ILE A 54 0.69 -5.82 -2.13
N GLU A 55 1.06 -6.89 -2.83
CA GLU A 55 0.09 -7.82 -3.42
C GLU A 55 -0.77 -8.51 -2.35
N VAL A 56 -0.14 -8.97 -1.26
CA VAL A 56 -0.86 -9.55 -0.12
C VAL A 56 -1.79 -8.53 0.53
N PHE A 57 -1.34 -7.29 0.71
CA PHE A 57 -2.16 -6.25 1.33
C PHE A 57 -3.36 -5.85 0.45
N VAL A 58 -3.12 -5.58 -0.84
CA VAL A 58 -4.21 -5.25 -1.79
C VAL A 58 -5.21 -6.40 -1.85
N ARG A 59 -4.72 -7.65 -1.95
CA ARG A 59 -5.59 -8.83 -1.94
C ARG A 59 -6.43 -8.90 -0.67
N ALA A 60 -5.81 -8.72 0.50
CA ALA A 60 -6.54 -8.71 1.77
C ALA A 60 -7.65 -7.65 1.78
N LEU A 61 -7.38 -6.43 1.30
CA LEU A 61 -8.39 -5.37 1.22
C LEU A 61 -9.55 -5.70 0.26
N THR A 62 -9.27 -6.38 -0.85
CA THR A 62 -10.28 -6.72 -1.86
C THR A 62 -11.04 -8.02 -1.57
N GLU A 63 -10.43 -8.95 -0.82
CA GLU A 63 -11.01 -10.26 -0.48
C GLU A 63 -11.70 -10.27 0.88
N LEU A 64 -11.52 -9.24 1.72
CA LEU A 64 -12.34 -9.07 2.93
C LEU A 64 -13.80 -8.95 2.49
N PRO A 65 -14.65 -9.96 2.74
CA PRO A 65 -16.04 -9.88 2.36
C PRO A 65 -16.67 -8.76 3.18
N SER A 66 -17.16 -7.74 2.49
CA SER A 66 -18.07 -6.75 3.06
C SER A 66 -19.28 -7.53 3.58
N SER A 67 -19.27 -7.82 4.89
CA SER A 67 -20.40 -8.42 5.59
C SER A 67 -21.51 -7.39 5.77
#